data_AF-A0A9D8YWA2-F1
#
_entry.id   AF-A0A9D8YWA2-F1
#
_cell.length_a   1.000
_cell.length_b   1.000
_cell.length_c   1.000
_cell.angle_alpha   90.00
_cell.angle_beta   90.00
_cell.angle_gamma   90.00
#
_symmetry.space_group_name_H-M   'P 1'
#
loop_
_entity.id
_entity.type
_entity.pdbx_description
1 polymer ?
#
loop_
_entity_poly.entity_id
_entity_poly.type
_entity_poly.pdbx_seq_one_letter_code
_entity_poly.pdbx_strand_id
1 'polypeptide(L)'
;MSPENTTEALLDVAREFASRAHVPYSRRAASAAVLLPDGGIVAGVRVESASFPLTIPAALNAVTTAVAMGHRELVALAVAGPVPASTTALASGFGLLPAGDRFWCWNGAVPTPRDVRSPFIVQANGDMIALAREAARRAHIPESEFPVGAVLRTRDGRLIPGCNVEHPDWTCILCAERNALGTAVTYDALPAEMLALSCPTAPDASPCGACRQLIFELIRDATITIDRGAKPAERISPSSLLPGAFSGSALSS
;
A
#
# COMPACT_ATOMS: atom_id res chain seq x y z
N MET A 1 24.15 15.49 -3.35
CA MET A 1 24.17 15.31 -1.88
C MET A 1 24.83 13.97 -1.58
N SER A 2 25.51 13.81 -0.44
CA SER A 2 26.08 12.51 -0.07
C SER A 2 24.96 11.49 0.21
N PRO A 3 25.22 10.18 0.01
CA PRO A 3 24.29 9.14 0.42
C PRO A 3 23.92 9.23 1.90
N GLU A 4 24.88 9.50 2.79
CA GLU A 4 24.67 9.64 4.24
C GLU A 4 23.64 10.74 4.59
N ASN A 5 23.74 11.92 3.98
CA ASN A 5 22.79 13.00 4.22
C ASN A 5 21.38 12.65 3.71
N THR A 6 21.29 11.87 2.63
CA THR A 6 20.01 11.40 2.10
C THR A 6 19.40 10.36 3.03
N THR A 7 20.21 9.42 3.53
CA THR A 7 19.77 8.41 4.49
C THR A 7 19.15 9.03 5.72
N GLU A 8 19.82 10.00 6.34
CA GLU A 8 19.30 10.63 7.56
C GLU A 8 18.01 11.40 7.28
N ALA A 9 17.95 12.16 6.19
CA ALA A 9 16.75 12.89 5.79
C ALA A 9 15.53 11.96 5.56
N LEU A 10 15.72 10.80 4.92
CA LEU A 10 14.64 9.83 4.74
C LEU A 10 14.27 9.11 6.03
N LEU A 11 15.24 8.82 6.91
CA LEU A 11 14.95 8.24 8.23
C LEU A 11 14.16 9.20 9.11
N ASP A 12 14.46 10.51 9.07
CA ASP A 12 13.69 11.54 9.78
C ASP A 12 12.24 11.57 9.31
N VAL A 13 12.02 11.63 7.99
CA VAL A 13 10.67 11.57 7.42
C VAL A 13 9.97 10.25 7.78
N ALA A 14 10.66 9.11 7.73
CA ALA A 14 10.07 7.84 8.15
C ALA A 14 9.64 7.88 9.63
N ARG A 15 10.47 8.44 10.53
CA ARG A 15 10.16 8.54 11.97
C ARG A 15 8.90 9.36 12.24
N GLU A 16 8.62 10.41 11.45
CA GLU A 16 7.39 11.21 11.56
C GLU A 16 6.11 10.38 11.37
N PHE A 17 6.18 9.31 10.57
CA PHE A 17 5.04 8.43 10.28
C PHE A 17 4.93 7.24 11.24
N ALA A 18 5.94 6.97 12.07
CA ALA A 18 6.00 5.75 12.88
C ALA A 18 4.81 5.57 13.82
N SER A 19 4.27 6.67 14.36
CA SER A 19 3.10 6.67 15.26
C SER A 19 1.79 6.26 14.57
N ARG A 20 1.73 6.28 13.24
CA ARG A 20 0.55 5.91 12.44
C ARG A 20 0.48 4.41 12.13
N ALA A 21 1.52 3.65 12.48
CA ALA A 21 1.55 2.22 12.25
C ALA A 21 0.39 1.51 12.97
N HIS A 22 -0.39 0.71 12.22
CA HIS A 22 -1.44 -0.13 12.81
C HIS A 22 -0.82 -1.43 13.31
N VAL A 23 -0.40 -1.45 14.58
CA VAL A 23 0.30 -2.58 15.20
C VAL A 23 -0.37 -3.05 16.50
N PRO A 24 -1.68 -3.34 16.51
CA PRO A 24 -2.41 -3.66 17.74
C PRO A 24 -1.94 -4.96 18.40
N TYR A 25 -1.23 -5.84 17.67
CA TYR A 25 -0.82 -7.15 18.18
C TYR A 25 0.60 -7.11 18.73
N SER A 26 1.58 -6.78 17.89
CA SER A 26 2.98 -6.84 18.33
C SER A 26 3.42 -5.59 19.09
N ARG A 27 2.71 -4.46 18.89
CA ARG A 27 3.13 -3.12 19.33
C ARG A 27 4.50 -2.69 18.81
N ARG A 28 4.99 -3.33 17.73
CA ARG A 28 6.28 -3.02 17.11
C ARG A 28 6.07 -2.20 15.84
N ALA A 29 5.93 -0.89 16.02
CA ALA A 29 5.81 0.07 14.94
C ALA A 29 7.03 0.04 14.01
N ALA A 30 6.79 0.22 12.72
CA ALA A 30 7.82 0.44 11.71
C ALA A 30 7.26 1.40 10.65
N SER A 31 8.14 2.18 10.04
CA SER A 31 7.83 3.12 8.96
C SER A 31 8.96 3.16 7.94
N ALA A 32 8.65 3.61 6.74
CA ALA A 32 9.59 3.71 5.65
C ALA A 32 9.34 4.96 4.82
N ALA A 33 10.39 5.42 4.15
CA ALA A 33 10.34 6.53 3.21
C ALA A 33 11.03 6.11 1.91
N VAL A 34 10.34 6.33 0.79
CA VAL A 34 10.85 6.12 -0.56
C VAL A 34 11.11 7.48 -1.21
N LEU A 35 12.32 7.66 -1.74
CA LEU A 35 12.70 8.85 -2.50
C LEU A 35 12.42 8.64 -4.00
N LEU A 36 11.75 9.59 -4.61
CA LEU A 36 11.43 9.61 -6.03
C LEU A 36 12.47 10.42 -6.84
N PRO A 37 12.58 10.22 -8.17
CA PRO A 37 13.51 10.96 -9.02
C PRO A 37 13.38 12.49 -8.98
N ASP A 38 12.16 12.99 -8.73
CA ASP A 38 11.87 14.43 -8.63
C ASP A 38 12.16 15.03 -7.24
N GLY A 39 12.70 14.21 -6.33
CA GLY A 39 12.97 14.55 -4.93
C GLY A 39 11.77 14.36 -4.00
N GLY A 40 10.57 14.08 -4.50
CA GLY A 40 9.40 13.81 -3.66
C GLY A 40 9.57 12.54 -2.83
N ILE A 41 8.89 12.49 -1.68
CA ILE A 41 8.96 11.34 -0.77
C ILE A 41 7.60 10.66 -0.67
N VAL A 42 7.58 9.33 -0.66
CA VAL A 42 6.40 8.52 -0.35
C VAL A 42 6.65 7.74 0.92
N ALA A 43 5.81 7.95 1.93
CA ALA A 43 5.90 7.23 3.19
C ALA A 43 5.07 5.94 3.16
N GLY A 44 5.39 5.02 4.07
CA GLY A 44 4.61 3.82 4.36
C GLY A 44 4.81 3.36 5.79
N VAL A 45 3.78 2.76 6.39
CA VAL A 45 3.86 2.21 7.76
C VAL A 45 3.55 0.72 7.79
N ARG A 46 3.97 0.07 8.88
CA ARG A 46 3.57 -1.31 9.16
C ARG A 46 2.08 -1.38 9.48
N VAL A 47 1.40 -2.33 8.85
CA VAL A 47 -0.03 -2.60 9.07
C VAL A 47 -0.21 -4.08 9.37
N GLU A 48 -0.55 -4.40 10.61
CA GLU A 48 -0.85 -5.76 11.04
C GLU A 48 -2.31 -6.12 10.77
N SER A 49 -2.58 -7.42 10.76
CA SER A 49 -3.92 -7.98 10.65
C SER A 49 -3.99 -9.26 11.47
N ALA A 50 -5.19 -9.68 11.89
CA ALA A 50 -5.40 -10.98 12.53
C ALA A 50 -4.93 -12.15 11.63
N SER A 51 -4.85 -11.94 10.31
CA SER A 51 -4.08 -12.80 9.41
C SER A 51 -2.57 -12.52 9.53
N PHE A 52 -1.96 -12.93 10.65
CA PHE A 52 -0.55 -12.63 11.00
C PHE A 52 0.47 -12.77 9.85
N PRO A 53 0.47 -13.85 9.03
CA PRO A 53 1.45 -14.03 7.95
C PRO A 53 1.38 -12.96 6.85
N LEU A 54 0.35 -12.11 6.88
CA LEU A 54 0.00 -11.18 5.82
C LEU A 54 0.02 -9.71 6.29
N THR A 55 0.72 -9.45 7.40
CA THR A 55 1.15 -8.10 7.82
C THR A 55 1.81 -7.38 6.65
N ILE A 56 1.47 -6.12 6.42
CA ILE A 56 2.10 -5.27 5.40
C ILE A 56 3.36 -4.64 6.01
N PRO A 57 4.58 -4.98 5.54
CA PRO A 57 5.79 -4.27 5.95
C PRO A 57 5.76 -2.80 5.54
N ALA A 58 6.40 -1.93 6.33
CA ALA A 58 6.46 -0.50 6.02
C ALA A 58 7.09 -0.20 4.65
N ALA A 59 8.18 -0.89 4.30
CA ALA A 59 8.84 -0.74 3.00
C ALA A 59 7.91 -1.17 1.85
N LEU A 60 7.24 -2.32 1.99
CA LEU A 60 6.28 -2.79 0.99
C LEU A 60 5.13 -1.79 0.83
N ASN A 61 4.61 -1.26 1.94
CA ASN A 61 3.57 -0.24 1.91
C ASN A 61 4.02 1.02 1.15
N ALA A 62 5.20 1.57 1.48
CA ALA A 62 5.73 2.78 0.83
C ALA A 62 5.96 2.58 -0.68
N VAL A 63 6.61 1.47 -1.06
CA VAL A 63 6.91 1.13 -2.46
C VAL A 63 5.62 0.95 -3.26
N THR A 64 4.66 0.20 -2.72
CA THR A 64 3.40 -0.07 -3.44
C THR A 64 2.49 1.16 -3.51
N THR A 65 2.54 2.04 -2.50
CA THR A 65 1.92 3.38 -2.55
C THR A 65 2.51 4.19 -3.71
N ALA A 66 3.84 4.23 -3.85
CA ALA A 66 4.50 4.93 -4.95
C ALA A 66 4.07 4.41 -6.32
N VAL A 67 3.98 3.09 -6.49
CA VAL A 67 3.47 2.47 -7.73
C VAL A 67 2.02 2.85 -8.00
N ALA A 68 1.14 2.82 -6.99
CA ALA A 68 -0.26 3.22 -7.14
C ALA A 68 -0.43 4.71 -7.53
N MET A 69 0.53 5.55 -7.11
CA MET A 69 0.62 6.97 -7.51
C MET A 69 1.19 7.16 -8.93
N GLY A 70 1.70 6.10 -9.57
CA GLY A 70 2.27 6.13 -10.92
C GLY A 70 3.79 6.21 -10.97
N HIS A 71 4.48 6.06 -9.83
CA HIS A 71 5.94 6.07 -9.76
C HIS A 71 6.50 4.64 -9.75
N ARG A 72 7.21 4.26 -10.81
CA ARG A 72 7.88 2.94 -10.92
C ARG A 72 9.39 3.02 -10.73
N GLU A 73 9.95 4.20 -10.96
CA GLU A 73 11.36 4.47 -10.71
C GLU A 73 11.52 5.04 -9.30
N LEU A 74 12.34 4.38 -8.49
CA LEU A 74 12.65 4.77 -7.13
C LEU A 74 14.16 5.06 -7.04
N VAL A 75 14.55 6.03 -6.21
CA VAL A 75 15.96 6.40 -6.04
C VAL A 75 16.53 5.82 -4.76
N ALA A 76 15.78 5.85 -3.68
CA ALA A 76 16.20 5.31 -2.40
C ALA A 76 15.02 4.87 -1.54
N LEU A 77 15.31 4.02 -0.57
CA LEU A 77 14.38 3.50 0.44
C LEU A 77 15.09 3.51 1.79
N ALA A 78 14.45 4.10 2.80
CA ALA A 78 14.89 4.03 4.19
C ALA A 78 13.81 3.42 5.09
N VAL A 79 14.21 2.65 6.12
CA VAL A 79 13.28 2.00 7.06
C VAL A 79 13.64 2.29 8.52
N ALA A 80 12.70 2.88 9.25
CA ALA A 80 12.76 3.06 10.69
C ALA A 80 11.98 1.94 11.42
N GLY A 81 12.59 1.34 12.45
CA GLY A 81 11.99 0.23 13.22
C GLY A 81 12.40 -1.18 12.74
N PRO A 82 11.59 -2.22 12.94
CA PRO A 82 11.87 -3.56 12.43
C PRO A 82 12.06 -3.59 10.90
N VAL A 83 13.13 -4.24 10.44
CA VAL A 83 13.43 -4.44 9.00
C VAL A 83 13.26 -5.93 8.68
N PRO A 84 12.19 -6.33 7.95
CA PRO A 84 12.02 -7.72 7.52
C PRO A 84 13.12 -8.15 6.55
N ALA A 85 13.49 -9.43 6.56
CA ALA A 85 14.49 -9.99 5.66
C ALA A 85 14.15 -9.79 4.17
N SER A 86 12.85 -9.76 3.84
CA SER A 86 12.36 -9.53 2.48
C SER A 86 12.58 -8.10 1.97
N THR A 87 12.98 -7.14 2.82
CA THR A 87 13.18 -5.73 2.43
C THR A 87 14.25 -5.59 1.35
N THR A 88 15.36 -6.33 1.45
CA THR A 88 16.41 -6.31 0.42
C THR A 88 15.93 -6.90 -0.89
N ALA A 89 15.13 -7.97 -0.85
CA ALA A 89 14.54 -8.56 -2.05
C ALA A 89 13.62 -7.55 -2.75
N LEU A 90 12.69 -6.95 -2.00
CA LEU A 90 11.82 -5.87 -2.48
C LEU A 90 12.62 -4.72 -3.10
N ALA A 91 13.61 -4.19 -2.38
CA ALA A 91 14.43 -3.07 -2.84
C ALA A 91 15.14 -3.40 -4.17
N SER A 92 15.69 -4.61 -4.27
CA SER A 92 16.39 -5.09 -5.47
C SER A 92 15.45 -5.20 -6.68
N GLY A 93 14.19 -5.61 -6.47
CA GLY A 93 13.17 -5.65 -7.53
C GLY A 93 12.86 -4.28 -8.15
N PHE A 94 13.16 -3.20 -7.44
CA PHE A 94 13.05 -1.82 -7.92
C PHE A 94 14.42 -1.18 -8.24
N GLY A 95 15.47 -1.98 -8.39
CA GLY A 95 16.80 -1.50 -8.77
C GLY A 95 17.60 -0.79 -7.66
N LEU A 96 17.16 -0.92 -6.40
CA LEU A 96 17.84 -0.33 -5.25
C LEU A 96 18.81 -1.35 -4.64
N LEU A 97 20.05 -0.92 -4.41
CA LEU A 97 21.11 -1.74 -3.82
C LEU A 97 21.28 -1.41 -2.34
N PRO A 98 21.66 -2.38 -1.48
CA PRO A 98 21.99 -2.10 -0.09
C PRO A 98 23.10 -1.06 0.02
N ALA A 99 22.83 0.00 0.79
CA ALA A 99 23.78 1.08 1.11
C ALA A 99 23.89 1.29 2.63
N GLY A 100 23.29 0.39 3.42
CA GLY A 100 23.34 0.31 4.88
C GLY A 100 22.28 -0.67 5.39
N ASP A 101 22.24 -0.92 6.70
CA ASP A 101 21.32 -1.90 7.30
C ASP A 101 19.82 -1.53 7.17
N ARG A 102 19.56 -0.26 6.87
CA ARG A 102 18.23 0.36 6.86
C ARG A 102 18.01 1.23 5.63
N PHE A 103 18.93 1.18 4.67
CA PHE A 103 18.98 2.09 3.54
C PHE A 103 19.39 1.37 2.27
N TRP A 104 18.60 1.56 1.22
CA TRP A 104 18.88 1.07 -0.13
C TRP A 104 18.80 2.24 -1.10
N CYS A 105 19.69 2.26 -2.08
CA CYS A 105 19.81 3.35 -3.04
C CYS A 105 20.23 2.81 -4.40
N TRP A 106 19.77 3.45 -5.48
CA TRP A 106 20.27 3.17 -6.81
C TRP A 106 21.75 3.61 -6.94
N ASN A 107 22.42 3.16 -8.00
CA ASN A 107 23.84 3.48 -8.25
C ASN A 107 24.07 4.83 -8.96
N GLY A 108 23.04 5.66 -9.07
CA GLY A 108 23.06 6.94 -9.79
C GLY A 108 23.11 8.18 -8.91
N ALA A 109 22.86 9.34 -9.52
CA ALA A 109 22.78 10.61 -8.81
C ALA A 109 21.56 10.67 -7.89
N VAL A 110 21.73 11.05 -6.63
CA VAL A 110 20.63 11.13 -5.66
C VAL A 110 20.09 12.57 -5.60
N PRO A 111 18.80 12.80 -5.91
CA PRO A 111 18.20 14.12 -5.84
C PRO A 111 18.09 14.59 -4.39
N THR A 112 17.89 15.89 -4.20
CA THR A 112 17.63 16.43 -2.86
C THR A 112 16.20 16.05 -2.43
N PRO A 113 16.01 15.37 -1.28
CA PRO A 113 14.67 15.10 -0.77
C PRO A 113 13.88 16.39 -0.56
N ARG A 114 12.61 16.33 -0.90
CA ARG A 114 11.60 17.39 -0.80
C ARG A 114 10.43 16.89 0.04
N ASP A 115 9.31 17.59 -0.02
CA ASP A 115 8.12 17.25 0.76
C ASP A 115 7.55 15.87 0.45
N VAL A 116 6.88 15.30 1.47
CA VAL A 116 6.09 14.10 1.31
C VAL A 116 4.94 14.36 0.34
N ARG A 117 4.82 13.50 -0.68
CA ARG A 117 3.77 13.57 -1.68
C ARG A 117 2.45 13.12 -1.09
N SER A 118 1.38 13.86 -1.43
CA SER A 118 0.03 13.39 -1.14
C SER A 118 -0.32 12.20 -2.04
N PRO A 119 -0.82 11.08 -1.49
CA PRO A 119 -1.27 9.95 -2.30
C PRO A 119 -2.69 10.13 -2.84
N PHE A 120 -3.37 11.24 -2.51
CA PHE A 120 -4.79 11.42 -2.81
C PHE A 120 -5.00 11.79 -4.28
N ILE A 121 -5.99 11.17 -4.91
CA ILE A 121 -6.42 11.54 -6.27
C ILE A 121 -7.06 12.93 -6.20
N VAL A 122 -6.63 13.84 -7.08
CA VAL A 122 -7.13 15.22 -7.17
C VAL A 122 -8.49 15.26 -7.89
N GLN A 123 -9.49 14.53 -7.39
CA GLN A 123 -10.89 14.53 -7.87
C GLN A 123 -11.83 14.15 -6.72
N ALA A 124 -12.74 15.05 -6.32
CA ALA A 124 -13.61 14.81 -5.15
C ALA A 124 -14.82 13.88 -5.44
N ASN A 125 -15.31 13.84 -6.68
CA ASN A 125 -16.58 13.18 -7.05
C ASN A 125 -16.47 12.31 -8.33
N GLY A 126 -15.29 11.74 -8.60
CA GLY A 126 -15.11 10.86 -9.75
C GLY A 126 -15.92 9.56 -9.64
N ASP A 127 -16.30 9.00 -10.79
CA ASP A 127 -16.81 7.63 -10.89
C ASP A 127 -15.77 6.67 -10.31
N MET A 128 -16.09 6.06 -9.17
CA MET A 128 -15.18 5.21 -8.41
C MET A 128 -14.73 3.97 -9.20
N ILE A 129 -15.58 3.42 -10.08
CA ILE A 129 -15.20 2.30 -10.94
C ILE A 129 -14.25 2.76 -12.05
N ALA A 130 -14.51 3.91 -12.66
CA ALA A 130 -13.60 4.48 -13.65
C ALA A 130 -12.21 4.76 -13.05
N LEU A 131 -12.17 5.28 -11.81
CA LEU A 131 -10.93 5.51 -11.07
C LEU A 131 -10.23 4.19 -10.71
N ALA A 132 -10.96 3.15 -10.31
CA ALA A 132 -10.39 1.83 -10.05
C ALA A 132 -9.81 1.20 -11.33
N ARG A 133 -10.46 1.38 -12.49
CA ARG A 133 -9.93 0.97 -13.80
C ARG A 133 -8.65 1.73 -14.17
N GLU A 134 -8.55 3.02 -13.84
CA GLU A 134 -7.30 3.78 -14.00
C GLU A 134 -6.21 3.29 -13.07
N ALA A 135 -6.51 3.04 -11.79
CA ALA A 135 -5.55 2.48 -10.86
C ALA A 135 -5.03 1.11 -11.34
N ALA A 136 -5.89 0.26 -11.93
CA ALA A 136 -5.50 -1.03 -12.50
C ALA A 136 -4.45 -0.91 -13.61
N ARG A 137 -4.44 0.19 -14.38
CA ARG A 137 -3.42 0.44 -15.43
C ARG A 137 -2.02 0.68 -14.86
N ARG A 138 -1.91 1.00 -13.57
CA ARG A 138 -0.63 1.25 -12.88
C ARG A 138 -0.06 0.00 -12.23
N ALA A 139 -0.79 -1.12 -12.27
CA ALA A 139 -0.35 -2.38 -11.70
C ALA A 139 1.05 -2.76 -12.18
N HIS A 140 1.85 -3.31 -11.28
CA HIS A 140 3.15 -3.89 -11.61
C HIS A 140 3.00 -5.40 -11.56
N ILE A 141 2.83 -6.02 -12.74
CA ILE A 141 2.34 -7.39 -12.90
C ILE A 141 3.15 -8.20 -13.93
N PRO A 142 4.49 -8.28 -13.80
CA PRO A 142 5.32 -9.01 -14.75
C PRO A 142 5.07 -10.53 -14.79
N GLU A 143 4.43 -11.12 -13.77
CA GLU A 143 4.27 -12.57 -13.66
C GLU A 143 2.90 -13.05 -14.16
N SER A 144 1.82 -12.41 -13.69
CA SER A 144 0.46 -12.89 -13.97
C SER A 144 -0.25 -12.21 -15.13
N GLU A 145 0.22 -11.01 -15.53
CA GLU A 145 -0.51 -10.11 -16.43
C GLU A 145 -1.97 -9.85 -15.99
N PHE A 146 -2.23 -9.94 -14.68
CA PHE A 146 -3.56 -9.79 -14.09
C PHE A 146 -3.72 -8.43 -13.38
N PRO A 147 -4.19 -7.37 -14.08
CA PRO A 147 -4.32 -6.05 -13.47
C PRO A 147 -5.51 -5.98 -12.52
N VAL A 148 -5.27 -5.51 -11.31
CA VAL A 148 -6.29 -5.18 -10.32
C VAL A 148 -6.06 -3.76 -9.81
N GLY A 149 -7.12 -2.95 -9.82
CA GLY A 149 -7.12 -1.61 -9.28
C GLY A 149 -8.12 -1.46 -8.14
N ALA A 150 -7.79 -0.61 -7.18
CA ALA A 150 -8.61 -0.26 -6.05
C ALA A 150 -8.64 1.26 -5.87
N VAL A 151 -9.78 1.80 -5.43
CA VAL A 151 -9.86 3.18 -4.93
C VAL A 151 -10.69 3.19 -3.66
N LEU A 152 -10.08 3.65 -2.57
CA LEU A 152 -10.75 3.86 -1.30
C LEU A 152 -11.27 5.30 -1.23
N ARG A 153 -12.55 5.47 -0.88
CA ARG A 153 -13.14 6.76 -0.54
C ARG A 153 -13.30 6.86 0.96
N THR A 154 -12.61 7.83 1.55
CA THR A 154 -12.68 8.14 2.97
C THR A 154 -13.98 8.87 3.30
N ARG A 155 -14.39 8.90 4.58
CA ARG A 155 -15.62 9.64 4.98
C ARG A 155 -15.52 11.15 4.78
N ASP A 156 -14.31 11.70 4.72
CA ASP A 156 -14.06 13.11 4.42
C ASP A 156 -13.82 13.37 2.92
N GLY A 157 -14.09 12.39 2.05
CA GLY A 157 -14.10 12.54 0.59
C GLY A 157 -12.73 12.43 -0.09
N ARG A 158 -11.66 12.12 0.64
CA ARG A 158 -10.35 11.81 0.04
C ARG A 158 -10.43 10.48 -0.73
N LEU A 159 -9.76 10.43 -1.88
CA LEU A 159 -9.69 9.24 -2.72
C LEU A 159 -8.26 8.71 -2.74
N ILE A 160 -8.08 7.42 -2.46
CA ILE A 160 -6.76 6.79 -2.34
C ILE A 160 -6.66 5.65 -3.36
N PRO A 161 -5.71 5.71 -4.31
CA PRO A 161 -5.51 4.65 -5.27
C PRO A 161 -4.78 3.47 -4.65
N GLY A 162 -5.02 2.28 -5.19
CA GLY A 162 -4.22 1.09 -4.97
C GLY A 162 -4.19 0.24 -6.24
N CYS A 163 -3.10 -0.46 -6.46
CA CYS A 163 -2.99 -1.46 -7.53
C CYS A 163 -2.19 -2.65 -7.02
N ASN A 164 -2.35 -3.81 -7.65
CA ASN A 164 -1.49 -4.94 -7.33
C ASN A 164 -0.06 -4.70 -7.82
N VAL A 165 0.89 -5.12 -6.99
CA VAL A 165 2.33 -5.05 -7.24
C VAL A 165 2.90 -6.42 -6.95
N GLU A 166 3.41 -7.05 -8.00
CA GLU A 166 4.04 -8.36 -7.98
C GLU A 166 5.54 -8.23 -7.80
N HIS A 167 6.15 -9.33 -7.39
CA HIS A 167 7.56 -9.44 -7.14
C HIS A 167 7.95 -10.94 -7.18
N PRO A 168 9.13 -11.31 -7.70
CA PRO A 168 9.56 -12.71 -7.75
C PRO A 168 9.61 -13.38 -6.37
N ASP A 169 9.93 -12.62 -5.33
CA ASP A 169 9.70 -13.01 -3.94
C ASP A 169 8.23 -12.77 -3.58
N TRP A 170 7.48 -13.85 -3.40
CA TRP A 170 6.05 -13.84 -3.12
C TRP A 170 5.69 -13.13 -1.80
N THR A 171 6.64 -13.00 -0.88
CA THR A 171 6.45 -12.25 0.37
C THR A 171 6.44 -10.73 0.17
N CYS A 172 6.82 -10.28 -1.04
CA CYS A 172 6.84 -8.88 -1.46
C CYS A 172 5.69 -8.51 -2.41
N ILE A 173 4.68 -9.38 -2.54
CA ILE A 173 3.49 -9.12 -3.37
C ILE A 173 2.40 -8.46 -2.52
N LEU A 174 1.79 -7.40 -3.04
CA LEU A 174 0.64 -6.75 -2.41
C LEU A 174 -0.52 -6.57 -3.37
N CYS A 175 -1.72 -6.94 -2.92
CA CYS A 175 -2.96 -6.77 -3.67
C CYS A 175 -3.43 -5.30 -3.63
N ALA A 176 -4.24 -4.90 -4.61
CA ALA A 176 -4.72 -3.53 -4.74
C ALA A 176 -5.49 -3.02 -3.51
N GLU A 177 -6.30 -3.87 -2.88
CA GLU A 177 -7.07 -3.55 -1.67
C GLU A 177 -6.15 -3.20 -0.50
N ARG A 178 -5.17 -4.06 -0.24
CA ARG A 178 -4.21 -3.91 0.86
C ARG A 178 -3.27 -2.74 0.62
N ASN A 179 -2.93 -2.44 -0.64
CA ASN A 179 -2.22 -1.24 -1.03
C ASN A 179 -3.02 0.03 -0.65
N ALA A 180 -4.27 0.16 -1.10
CA ALA A 180 -5.11 1.32 -0.79
C ALA A 180 -5.36 1.46 0.73
N LEU A 181 -5.64 0.36 1.44
CA LEU A 181 -5.83 0.37 2.89
C LEU A 181 -4.54 0.70 3.66
N GLY A 182 -3.40 0.14 3.25
CA GLY A 182 -2.09 0.43 3.84
C GLY A 182 -1.70 1.89 3.66
N THR A 183 -2.01 2.47 2.50
CA THR A 183 -1.87 3.91 2.24
C THR A 183 -2.80 4.70 3.15
N ALA A 184 -4.07 4.30 3.29
CA ALA A 184 -5.02 5.01 4.16
C ALA A 184 -4.56 5.06 5.63
N VAL A 185 -3.96 3.97 6.13
CA VAL A 185 -3.36 3.95 7.48
C VAL A 185 -2.14 4.90 7.55
N THR A 186 -1.24 4.84 6.57
CA THR A 186 -0.02 5.68 6.53
C THR A 186 -0.32 7.18 6.60
N TYR A 187 -1.42 7.62 5.98
CA TYR A 187 -1.77 9.04 5.84
C TYR A 187 -2.99 9.45 6.71
N ASP A 188 -3.27 8.71 7.79
CA ASP A 188 -4.37 8.99 8.74
C ASP A 188 -5.69 9.32 8.02
N ALA A 189 -6.08 8.43 7.10
CA ALA A 189 -7.19 8.66 6.17
C ALA A 189 -8.42 7.79 6.45
N LEU A 190 -8.42 7.01 7.52
CA LEU A 190 -9.58 6.27 7.98
C LEU A 190 -10.46 7.14 8.90
N PRO A 191 -11.78 6.89 9.00
CA PRO A 191 -12.56 5.79 8.40
C PRO A 191 -12.93 6.02 6.93
N ALA A 192 -13.27 4.94 6.23
CA ALA A 192 -13.74 4.95 4.84
C ALA A 192 -15.22 4.59 4.70
N GLU A 193 -15.85 5.07 3.62
CA GLU A 193 -17.25 4.77 3.28
C GLU A 193 -17.39 3.78 2.11
N MET A 194 -16.37 3.71 1.23
CA MET A 194 -16.42 2.83 0.06
C MET A 194 -15.03 2.38 -0.38
N LEU A 195 -14.94 1.15 -0.87
CA LEU A 195 -13.81 0.65 -1.67
C LEU A 195 -14.35 0.18 -3.02
N ALA A 196 -13.88 0.80 -4.11
CA ALA A 196 -14.13 0.31 -5.46
C ALA A 196 -12.96 -0.55 -5.91
N LEU A 197 -13.28 -1.67 -6.56
CA LEU A 197 -12.32 -2.62 -7.13
C LEU A 197 -12.62 -2.84 -8.60
N SER A 198 -11.58 -2.96 -9.41
CA SER A 198 -11.69 -3.33 -10.81
C SER A 198 -10.72 -4.46 -11.13
N CYS A 199 -11.27 -5.58 -11.62
CA CYS A 199 -10.57 -6.75 -12.12
C CYS A 199 -11.02 -7.00 -13.57
N PRO A 200 -10.59 -6.18 -14.54
CA PRO A 200 -11.19 -6.14 -15.88
C PRO A 200 -11.06 -7.47 -16.65
N THR A 201 -10.08 -8.30 -16.31
CA THR A 201 -9.77 -9.56 -17.01
C THR A 201 -10.21 -10.82 -16.26
N ALA A 202 -10.87 -10.71 -15.09
CA ALA A 202 -11.37 -11.87 -14.35
C ALA A 202 -12.85 -11.74 -13.96
N PRO A 203 -13.76 -12.38 -14.71
CA PRO A 203 -15.21 -12.26 -14.51
C PRO A 203 -15.71 -12.86 -13.19
N ASP A 204 -14.89 -13.65 -12.50
CA ASP A 204 -15.20 -14.34 -11.25
C ASP A 204 -14.24 -13.96 -10.10
N ALA A 205 -13.38 -12.96 -10.31
CA ALA A 205 -12.44 -12.52 -9.29
C ALA A 205 -13.15 -11.98 -8.04
N SER A 206 -12.51 -12.20 -6.90
CA SER A 206 -12.93 -11.71 -5.59
C SER A 206 -11.68 -11.38 -4.79
N PRO A 207 -11.74 -10.43 -3.83
CA PRO A 207 -10.61 -10.14 -2.95
C PRO A 207 -10.04 -11.42 -2.34
N CYS A 208 -8.71 -11.54 -2.27
CA CYS A 208 -8.08 -12.71 -1.66
C CYS A 208 -8.35 -12.76 -0.14
N GLY A 209 -8.11 -13.92 0.50
CA GLY A 209 -8.37 -14.10 1.94
C GLY A 209 -7.75 -13.00 2.82
N ALA A 210 -6.51 -12.59 2.51
CA ALA A 210 -5.82 -11.51 3.20
C ALA A 210 -6.53 -10.16 3.09
N CYS A 211 -6.97 -9.82 1.87
CA CYS A 211 -7.69 -8.58 1.60
C CYS A 211 -9.02 -8.55 2.34
N ARG A 212 -9.75 -9.67 2.31
CA ARG A 212 -11.04 -9.80 3.01
C ARG A 212 -10.90 -9.55 4.51
N GLN A 213 -9.85 -10.11 5.13
CA GLN A 213 -9.56 -9.89 6.55
C GLN A 213 -9.26 -8.41 6.85
N LEU A 214 -8.35 -7.78 6.09
CA LEU A 214 -7.98 -6.39 6.33
C LEU A 214 -9.13 -5.41 6.05
N ILE A 215 -9.95 -5.69 5.02
CA ILE A 215 -11.18 -4.95 4.73
C ILE A 215 -12.13 -5.02 5.93
N PHE A 216 -12.35 -6.22 6.48
CA PHE A 216 -13.23 -6.41 7.63
C PHE A 216 -12.72 -5.73 8.91
N GLU A 217 -11.41 -5.65 9.10
CA GLU A 217 -10.80 -5.01 10.26
C GLU A 217 -10.80 -3.47 10.17
N LEU A 218 -10.44 -2.91 9.02
CA LEU A 218 -10.22 -1.47 8.88
C LEU A 218 -11.45 -0.70 8.39
N ILE A 219 -12.31 -1.33 7.58
CA ILE A 219 -13.42 -0.65 6.90
C ILE A 219 -14.72 -1.48 6.93
N ARG A 220 -15.02 -2.13 8.07
CA ARG A 220 -16.17 -3.03 8.27
C ARG A 220 -17.52 -2.48 7.76
N ASP A 221 -17.74 -1.18 7.92
CA ASP A 221 -19.00 -0.51 7.60
C ASP A 221 -19.02 0.10 6.18
N ALA A 222 -17.95 -0.05 5.41
CA ALA A 222 -17.87 0.48 4.05
C ALA A 222 -18.65 -0.38 3.04
N THR A 223 -19.07 0.23 1.93
CA THR A 223 -19.55 -0.52 0.76
C THR A 223 -18.37 -0.95 -0.10
N ILE A 224 -18.30 -2.23 -0.48
CA ILE A 224 -17.34 -2.69 -1.48
C ILE A 224 -18.07 -2.78 -2.84
N THR A 225 -17.51 -2.17 -3.88
CA THR A 225 -18.04 -2.24 -5.25
C THR A 225 -17.03 -2.93 -6.15
N ILE A 226 -17.39 -4.01 -6.80
CA ILE A 226 -16.48 -4.85 -7.59
C ILE A 226 -16.91 -4.84 -9.06
N ASP A 227 -16.09 -4.21 -9.90
CA ASP A 227 -16.16 -4.25 -11.35
C ASP A 227 -15.33 -5.43 -11.89
N ARG A 228 -15.96 -6.30 -12.67
CA ARG A 228 -15.33 -7.48 -13.29
C ARG A 228 -15.34 -7.40 -14.81
N GLY A 229 -15.29 -6.18 -15.34
CA GLY A 229 -15.29 -5.90 -16.77
C GLY A 229 -16.70 -5.90 -17.37
N ALA A 230 -17.09 -7.01 -17.99
CA ALA A 230 -18.28 -7.06 -18.85
C ALA A 230 -19.63 -7.04 -18.10
N LYS A 231 -19.63 -7.43 -16.83
CA LYS A 231 -20.84 -7.45 -15.98
C LYS A 231 -20.98 -6.11 -15.24
N PRO A 232 -22.22 -5.68 -14.91
CA PRO A 232 -22.42 -4.56 -14.00
C PRO A 232 -21.66 -4.75 -12.70
N ALA A 233 -21.13 -3.67 -12.14
CA ALA A 233 -20.40 -3.73 -10.90
C ALA A 233 -21.30 -4.21 -9.76
N GLU A 234 -20.78 -5.14 -8.95
CA GLU A 234 -21.49 -5.75 -7.83
C GLU A 234 -21.20 -4.98 -6.54
N ARG A 235 -22.23 -4.72 -5.72
CA ARG A 235 -22.07 -4.17 -4.39
C ARG A 235 -22.14 -5.28 -3.35
N ILE A 236 -21.16 -5.32 -2.46
CA ILE A 236 -21.05 -6.33 -1.40
C ILE A 236 -20.60 -5.70 -0.09
N SER A 237 -21.01 -6.29 1.04
CA SER A 237 -20.57 -5.88 2.37
C SER A 237 -19.27 -6.59 2.77
N PRO A 238 -18.41 -5.98 3.59
CA PRO A 238 -17.25 -6.65 4.20
C PRO A 238 -17.60 -7.97 4.90
N SER A 239 -18.72 -8.02 5.63
CA SER A 239 -19.18 -9.23 6.33
C SER A 239 -19.58 -10.36 5.38
N SER A 240 -20.09 -10.04 4.19
CA SER A 240 -20.41 -11.04 3.15
C SER A 240 -19.14 -11.59 2.47
N LEU A 241 -18.07 -10.80 2.40
CA LEU A 241 -16.79 -11.25 1.85
C LEU A 241 -16.06 -12.23 2.78
N LEU A 242 -16.26 -12.12 4.10
CA LEU A 242 -15.65 -12.99 5.09
C LEU A 242 -16.66 -13.44 6.16
N PRO A 243 -17.50 -14.44 5.88
CA PRO A 243 -18.44 -14.99 6.85
C PRO A 243 -17.70 -15.55 8.08
N GLY A 244 -18.20 -15.24 9.28
CA GLY A 244 -17.59 -15.70 10.53
C GLY A 244 -16.26 -15.00 10.87
N ALA A 245 -15.96 -13.85 10.23
CA ALA A 245 -14.77 -13.07 10.52
C ALA A 245 -14.66 -12.68 12.00
N PHE A 246 -13.43 -12.65 12.50
CA PHE A 246 -13.08 -12.12 13.81
C PHE A 246 -12.07 -10.99 13.64
N SER A 247 -11.99 -10.12 14.65
CA SER A 247 -11.01 -9.03 14.73
C SER A 247 -10.00 -9.30 15.84
N GLY A 248 -8.94 -8.48 15.90
CA GLY A 248 -7.93 -8.60 16.96
C GLY A 248 -8.45 -8.48 18.40
N SER A 249 -9.64 -7.92 18.61
CA SER A 249 -10.34 -7.95 19.90
C SER A 249 -10.64 -9.36 20.42
N ALA A 250 -10.68 -10.37 19.55
CA ALA A 250 -10.80 -11.77 19.95
C ALA A 250 -9.45 -12.40 20.36
N LEU A 251 -8.34 -11.71 20.12
CA LEU A 251 -6.96 -12.17 20.37
C LEU A 251 -6.30 -11.43 21.55
N SER A 252 -6.89 -10.33 22.01
CA SER A 252 -6.48 -9.64 23.23
C SER A 252 -7.11 -10.31 24.45
N SER A 253 -6.28 -10.97 25.27
CA SER A 253 -6.60 -11.37 26.65
C SER A 253 -6.60 -10.18 27.59
#